data_AF-A0A970TUU2-F1
#
_entry.id   AF-A0A970TUU2-F1
#
_cell.length_a   1.000
_cell.length_b   1.000
_cell.length_c   1.000
_cell.angle_alpha   90.00
_cell.angle_beta   90.00
_cell.angle_gamma   90.00
#
_symmetry.space_group_name_H-M   'P 1'
#
loop_
_entity.id
_entity.type
_entity.pdbx_description
1 polymer ?
#
loop_
_entity_poly.entity_id
_entity_poly.type
_entity_poly.pdbx_seq_one_letter_code
_entity_poly.pdbx_strand_id
1 'polypeptide(L)' 'YTPQGKSYIVLCDSIGNMFLLEGTTGKVLDSLNLGTNIEASPAAFGDMIVVGTRGQKIYGVRID' A
#
# COMPACT_ATOMS: atom_id res chain seq x y z
N TYR A 1 0.95 13.97 -1.97
CA TYR A 1 -0.28 14.71 -2.33
C TYR A 1 -0.34 14.83 -3.85
N THR A 2 -1.52 14.75 -4.46
CA THR A 2 -1.70 15.06 -5.89
C THR A 2 -1.62 16.58 -6.10
N PRO A 3 -1.48 17.08 -7.35
CA PRO A 3 -1.55 18.51 -7.63
C PRO A 3 -2.84 19.19 -7.13
N GLN A 4 -3.93 18.42 -6.99
CA GLN A 4 -5.23 18.88 -6.47
C GLN A 4 -5.33 18.78 -4.94
N GLY A 5 -4.24 18.44 -4.24
CA GLY A 5 -4.21 18.38 -2.78
C GLY A 5 -4.75 17.08 -2.18
N LYS A 6 -5.08 16.06 -2.98
CA LYS A 6 -5.50 14.76 -2.43
C LYS A 6 -4.31 14.04 -1.80
N SER A 7 -4.52 13.38 -0.68
CA SER A 7 -3.51 12.53 -0.03
C SER A 7 -4.02 11.10 0.08
N TYR A 8 -3.06 10.18 0.15
CA TYR A 8 -3.31 8.76 0.27
C TYR A 8 -2.33 8.17 1.29
N ILE A 9 -2.78 7.16 2.02
CA ILE A 9 -1.94 6.37 2.92
C ILE A 9 -1.95 4.94 2.41
N VAL A 10 -0.78 4.32 2.37
CA VAL A 10 -0.65 2.88 2.15
C VAL A 10 -0.29 2.23 3.46
N LEU A 11 -1.10 1.27 3.89
CA LEU A 11 -0.89 0.50 5.11
C LEU A 11 -0.79 -0.99 4.75
N CYS A 12 0.18 -1.69 5.33
CA CYS A 12 0.28 -3.14 5.22
C CYS A 12 0.16 -3.78 6.60
N ASP A 13 -0.34 -5.02 6.67
CA ASP A 13 -0.51 -5.74 7.93
C ASP A 13 0.14 -7.14 7.96
N SER A 14 0.11 -7.74 9.15
CA SER A 14 0.73 -9.04 9.38
C SER A 14 -0.04 -10.23 8.79
N ILE A 15 -1.27 -10.02 8.31
CA ILE A 15 -2.07 -11.04 7.61
C ILE A 15 -1.74 -11.06 6.12
N GLY A 16 -1.13 -9.97 5.62
CA GLY A 16 -0.76 -9.81 4.22
C GLY A 16 -1.68 -8.89 3.44
N ASN A 17 -2.52 -8.12 4.12
CA ASN A 17 -3.33 -7.11 3.47
C ASN A 17 -2.48 -5.86 3.21
N MET A 18 -2.73 -5.22 2.07
CA MET A 18 -2.35 -3.85 1.77
C MET A 18 -3.63 -3.05 1.53
N PHE A 19 -3.72 -1.90 2.19
CA PHE A 19 -4.85 -0.99 2.10
C PHE A 19 -4.40 0.33 1.49
N LEU A 20 -5.23 0.87 0.61
CA LEU A 20 -5.17 2.26 0.16
C LEU A 20 -6.23 3.05 0.92
N LEU A 21 -5.81 4.05 1.68
CA LEU A 21 -6.70 4.91 2.45
C LEU A 21 -6.69 6.33 1.89
N GLU A 22 -7.82 7.02 1.98
CA GLU A 22 -7.86 8.47 1.82
C GLU A 22 -7.09 9.13 2.96
N GLY A 23 -6.09 9.94 2.64
CA GLY A 23 -5.15 10.46 3.63
C GLY A 23 -5.75 11.47 4.62
N THR A 24 -6.90 12.07 4.30
CA THR A 24 -7.58 13.05 5.18
C THR A 24 -8.57 12.40 6.15
N THR A 25 -9.30 11.37 5.72
CA THR A 25 -10.36 10.74 6.53
C THR A 25 -9.98 9.37 7.07
N GLY A 26 -8.94 8.73 6.51
CA GLY A 26 -8.61 7.34 6.77
C GLY A 26 -9.57 6.33 6.14
N LYS A 27 -10.53 6.77 5.32
CA LYS A 27 -11.47 5.88 4.62
C LYS A 27 -10.69 4.91 3.74
N VAL A 28 -10.98 3.61 3.85
CA VAL A 28 -10.46 2.60 2.93
C VAL A 28 -11.05 2.85 1.54
N LEU A 29 -10.17 3.12 0.59
CA LEU A 29 -10.48 3.29 -0.83
C LEU A 29 -10.37 1.97 -1.58
N ASP A 30 -9.35 1.18 -1.26
CA ASP A 30 -9.13 -0.14 -1.85
C ASP A 30 -8.33 -1.06 -0.91
N SER A 31 -8.40 -2.37 -1.15
CA SER A 31 -7.62 -3.37 -0.43
C SER A 31 -7.25 -4.56 -1.31
N LEU A 32 -6.08 -5.12 -1.03
CA LEU A 32 -5.57 -6.33 -1.68
C LEU A 32 -4.91 -7.23 -0.64
N ASN A 33 -4.93 -8.54 -0.85
CA ASN A 33 -4.20 -9.48 -0.02
C ASN A 33 -3.07 -10.13 -0.85
N LEU A 34 -1.82 -9.99 -0.38
CA LEU A 34 -0.62 -10.53 -1.04
C LEU A 34 -0.31 -11.99 -0.64
N GLY A 35 -1.18 -12.61 0.18
CA GLY A 35 -1.15 -14.02 0.54
C GLY A 35 -0.20 -14.37 1.69
N THR A 36 0.54 -13.40 2.24
CA THR A 36 1.53 -13.64 3.28
C THR A 36 1.82 -12.36 4.05
N ASN A 37 2.27 -12.52 5.30
CA ASN A 37 2.68 -11.47 6.21
C ASN A 37 3.59 -10.40 5.58
N ILE A 38 3.22 -9.13 5.80
CA ILE A 38 4.01 -7.96 5.44
C ILE A 38 4.47 -7.28 6.73
N GLU A 39 5.79 -7.25 6.97
CA GLU A 39 6.39 -6.50 8.10
C GLU A 39 7.30 -5.36 7.63
N ALA A 40 7.61 -5.34 6.33
CA ALA A 40 8.36 -4.25 5.73
C ALA A 40 7.48 -3.01 5.57
N SER A 41 8.07 -1.83 5.70
CA SER A 41 7.41 -0.59 5.32
C SER A 41 7.27 -0.52 3.79
N PRO A 42 6.11 -0.09 3.25
CA PRO A 42 5.96 0.12 1.81
C PRO A 42 6.80 1.34 1.37
N ALA A 43 7.41 1.25 0.18
CA ALA A 43 8.11 2.35 -0.47
C ALA A 43 7.30 2.83 -1.69
N ALA A 44 7.21 4.15 -1.88
CA ALA A 44 6.50 4.74 -3.02
C ALA A 44 7.48 5.40 -4.00
N PHE A 45 7.31 5.14 -5.29
CA PHE A 45 8.04 5.81 -6.37
C PHE A 45 7.12 5.98 -7.59
N GLY A 46 6.83 7.23 -7.96
CA GLY A 46 5.86 7.53 -9.01
C GLY A 46 4.45 7.02 -8.63
N ASP A 47 3.87 6.20 -9.51
CA ASP A 47 2.59 5.52 -9.34
C ASP A 47 2.74 4.10 -8.75
N MET A 48 3.93 3.71 -8.31
CA MET A 48 4.22 2.36 -7.81
C MET A 48 4.51 2.33 -6.32
N ILE A 49 3.89 1.36 -5.65
CA ILE A 49 4.21 0.93 -4.29
C ILE A 49 5.00 -0.37 -4.36
N VAL A 50 6.15 -0.40 -3.69
CA VAL A 50 7.00 -1.58 -3.60
C VAL A 50 7.05 -2.06 -2.15
N VAL A 51 6.82 -3.36 -1.94
CA VAL A 51 6.87 -3.95 -0.60
C VAL A 51 7.43 -5.37 -0.63
N GLY A 52 8.29 -5.68 0.34
CA GLY A 52 8.78 -7.03 0.60
C GLY A 52 7.89 -7.78 1.58
N THR A 53 7.72 -9.08 1.39
CA THR A 53 6.89 -9.93 2.27
C THR A 53 7.69 -11.08 2.88
N ARG A 54 7.20 -11.68 3.97
CA ARG A 54 7.83 -12.90 4.54
C ARG A 54 7.69 -14.12 3.64
N GLY A 55 6.83 -14.09 2.62
CA GLY A 55 6.77 -15.12 1.58
C GLY A 55 7.90 -15.05 0.55
N GLN A 56 9.00 -14.34 0.86
CA GLN A 56 10.21 -14.24 0.04
C GLN A 56 9.93 -13.65 -1.36
N LYS A 57 8.97 -12.73 -1.43
CA LYS A 57 8.60 -12.03 -2.66
C LYS A 57 8.62 -10.53 -2.44
N ILE A 58 8.95 -9.80 -3.51
CA ILE A 58 8.78 -8.35 -3.60
C ILE A 58 7.62 -8.12 -4.56
N TYR A 59 6.66 -7.30 -4.13
CA TYR A 59 5.52 -6.91 -4.96
C TYR A 59 5.65 -5.44 -5.36
N GLY A 60 5.36 -5.17 -6.63
CA GLY A 60 5.07 -3.83 -7.13
C GLY A 60 3.57 -3.72 -7.38
N VAL A 61 2.91 -2.76 -6.73
CA VAL A 61 1.48 -2.46 -6.88
C VAL A 61 1.36 -1.08 -7.49
N ARG A 62 0.62 -0.96 -8.60
CA ARG A 62 0.37 0.33 -9.27
C ARG A 62 -0.88 0.99 -8.69
N ILE A 63 -0.85 2.29 -8.54
CA ILE A 63 -2.00 3.13 -8.19
C ILE A 63 -2.45 3.84 -9.47
N ASP A 64 -3.69 3.59 -9.90
CA ASP A 64 -4.31 4.18 -11.09
C ASP A 64 -5.26 5.35 -10.76
#